data_AF-A0A2D6QW03-F1
#
_entry.id   AF-A0A2D6QW03-F1
#
_cell.length_a   1.000
_cell.length_b   1.000
_cell.length_c   1.000
_cell.angle_alpha   90.00
_cell.angle_beta   90.00
_cell.angle_gamma   90.00
#
_symmetry.space_group_name_H-M   'P 1'
#
loop_
_entity.id
_entity.type
_entity.pdbx_description
1 polymer ?
#
loop_
_entity_poly.entity_id
_entity_poly.type
_entity_poly.pdbx_seq_one_letter_code
_entity_poly.pdbx_strand_id
1 'polypeptide(L)'
;MIPAGTRPEQLALSIDLAPTLLELGGARIDPSLQGLSWVPLLRGERPVDWRTSILIEHHSDPESYLGRSPLRRALFMGYKAVRTDSHKYIQYTDLDGMDELYDLDADPYEMENVIDQADQAALLEELRAELARLLAATE
;
A
#
# COMPACT_ATOMS: atom_id res chain seq x y z
N MET A 1 -0.71 -29.37 1.53
CA MET A 1 0.76 -29.24 1.65
C MET A 1 1.18 -28.12 0.72
N ILE A 2 2.00 -27.16 1.16
CA ILE A 2 2.48 -26.04 0.33
C ILE A 2 3.70 -26.52 -0.46
N PRO A 3 3.71 -26.48 -1.80
CA PRO A 3 4.85 -26.91 -2.59
C PRO A 3 6.09 -26.04 -2.31
N ALA A 4 7.25 -26.68 -2.12
CA ALA A 4 8.51 -25.98 -1.94
C ALA A 4 8.84 -25.14 -3.19
N GLY A 5 9.31 -23.91 -2.98
CA GLY A 5 9.66 -23.00 -4.09
C GLY A 5 8.49 -22.21 -4.67
N THR A 6 7.28 -22.31 -4.10
CA THR A 6 6.13 -21.47 -4.49
C THR A 6 6.46 -19.98 -4.29
N ARG A 7 6.21 -19.16 -5.32
CA ARG A 7 6.47 -17.71 -5.34
C ARG A 7 5.25 -16.97 -5.89
N PRO A 8 4.25 -16.66 -5.06
CA PRO A 8 3.14 -15.81 -5.46
C PRO A 8 3.66 -14.40 -5.74
N GLU A 9 3.17 -13.77 -6.80
CA GLU A 9 3.55 -12.40 -7.21
C GLU A 9 2.52 -11.37 -6.77
N GLN A 10 1.37 -11.82 -6.25
CA GLN A 10 0.29 -10.95 -5.81
C GLN A 10 0.69 -10.07 -4.62
N LEU A 11 0.08 -8.89 -4.55
CA LEU A 11 0.23 -7.95 -3.45
C LEU A 11 -0.09 -8.61 -2.09
N ALA A 12 0.89 -8.59 -1.20
CA ALA A 12 0.80 -9.11 0.16
C ALA A 12 1.11 -8.00 1.17
N LEU A 13 0.42 -8.02 2.31
CA LEU A 13 0.54 -7.01 3.36
C LEU A 13 0.93 -7.65 4.69
N SER A 14 1.57 -6.88 5.58
CA SER A 14 1.89 -7.35 6.93
C SER A 14 0.64 -7.77 7.73
N ILE A 15 -0.49 -7.09 7.51
CA ILE A 15 -1.78 -7.39 8.16
C ILE A 15 -2.37 -8.76 7.77
N ASP A 16 -1.89 -9.34 6.66
CA ASP A 16 -2.30 -10.67 6.20
C ASP A 16 -1.73 -11.81 7.05
N LEU A 17 -0.69 -11.52 7.85
CA LEU A 17 -0.04 -12.53 8.69
C LEU A 17 -1.02 -13.11 9.71
N ALA A 18 -1.85 -12.27 10.33
CA ALA A 18 -2.83 -12.71 11.32
C ALA A 18 -3.86 -13.71 10.75
N PRO A 19 -4.65 -13.40 9.70
CA PRO A 19 -5.58 -14.36 9.11
C PRO A 19 -4.88 -15.60 8.55
N THR A 20 -3.66 -15.46 8.02
CA THR A 20 -2.86 -16.61 7.55
C THR A 20 -2.53 -17.59 8.69
N LEU A 21 -2.04 -17.09 9.82
CA LEU A 21 -1.71 -17.93 10.98
C LEU A 21 -2.95 -18.58 11.59
N LEU A 22 -4.07 -17.86 11.64
CA LEU A 22 -5.35 -18.40 12.10
C LEU A 22 -5.83 -19.55 11.22
N GLU A 23 -5.79 -19.39 9.89
CA GLU A 23 -6.20 -20.45 8.96
C GLU A 23 -5.30 -21.69 9.07
N LEU A 24 -3.98 -21.49 9.13
CA LEU A 24 -3.02 -22.58 9.30
C LEU A 24 -3.21 -23.31 10.64
N GLY A 25 -3.59 -22.59 11.69
CA GLY A 25 -3.92 -23.13 13.00
C GLY A 25 -5.30 -23.78 13.10
N GLY A 26 -6.12 -23.72 12.05
CA GLY A 26 -7.50 -24.21 12.06
C GLY A 26 -8.47 -23.39 12.92
N ALA A 27 -8.10 -22.15 13.27
CA ALA A 27 -8.96 -21.23 13.98
C ALA A 27 -9.92 -20.51 13.02
N ARG A 28 -11.01 -19.94 13.57
CA ARG A 28 -11.89 -19.08 12.79
C ARG A 28 -11.23 -17.73 12.55
N ILE A 29 -11.32 -17.23 11.31
CA ILE A 29 -10.89 -15.88 10.95
C ILE A 29 -12.05 -14.94 11.25
N ASP A 30 -11.79 -13.88 12.00
CA ASP A 30 -12.78 -12.84 12.25
C ASP A 30 -13.01 -12.03 10.96
N PRO A 31 -14.26 -11.88 10.48
CA PRO A 31 -14.56 -11.06 9.30
C PRO A 31 -14.17 -9.57 9.45
N SER A 32 -13.92 -9.08 10.67
CA SER A 32 -13.44 -7.72 10.91
C SER A 32 -11.95 -7.54 10.58
N LEU A 33 -11.19 -8.63 10.39
CA LEU A 33 -9.81 -8.52 9.94
C LEU A 33 -9.76 -8.05 8.49
N GLN A 34 -9.06 -6.96 8.25
CA GLN A 34 -8.87 -6.40 6.91
C GLN A 34 -7.86 -7.18 6.05
N GLY A 35 -7.00 -7.97 6.69
CA GLY A 35 -6.03 -8.82 5.99
C GLY A 35 -6.70 -10.03 5.32
N LEU A 36 -6.05 -10.57 4.30
CA LEU A 36 -6.46 -11.80 3.62
C LEU A 36 -5.42 -12.89 3.87
N SER A 37 -5.87 -14.11 4.14
CA SER A 37 -4.95 -15.25 4.31
C SER A 37 -4.18 -15.55 3.02
N TRP A 38 -2.87 -15.78 3.13
CA TRP A 38 -2.02 -16.21 2.01
C TRP A 38 -2.17 -17.70 1.66
N VAL A 39 -2.87 -18.49 2.48
CA VAL A 39 -2.95 -19.95 2.29
C VAL A 39 -3.40 -20.36 0.87
N PRO A 40 -4.42 -19.73 0.25
CA PRO A 40 -4.78 -20.01 -1.14
C PRO A 40 -3.62 -19.76 -2.11
N LEU A 41 -2.93 -18.63 -1.98
CA LEU A 41 -1.77 -18.30 -2.82
C LEU A 41 -0.62 -19.31 -2.65
N LEU A 42 -0.34 -19.72 -1.42
CA LEU A 42 0.69 -20.70 -1.10
C LEU A 42 0.34 -22.10 -1.63
N ARG A 43 -0.94 -22.38 -1.92
CA ARG A 43 -1.39 -23.60 -2.59
C ARG A 43 -1.38 -23.50 -4.12
N GLY A 44 -0.98 -22.34 -4.66
CA GLY A 44 -0.98 -22.06 -6.10
C GLY A 44 -2.36 -21.68 -6.65
N GLU A 45 -3.32 -21.37 -5.77
CA GLU A 45 -4.64 -20.90 -6.16
C GLU A 45 -4.57 -19.43 -6.62
N ARG A 46 -5.55 -19.01 -7.43
CA ARG A 46 -5.69 -17.62 -7.90
C ARG A 46 -7.06 -17.09 -7.49
N PRO A 47 -7.21 -16.57 -6.26
CA PRO A 47 -8.48 -16.00 -5.80
C PRO A 47 -8.89 -14.85 -6.70
N VAL A 48 -10.16 -14.85 -7.14
CA VAL A 48 -10.72 -13.80 -8.01
C VAL A 48 -10.84 -12.45 -7.31
N ASP A 49 -11.02 -12.47 -5.99
CA ASP A 49 -11.20 -11.28 -5.15
C ASP A 49 -9.90 -10.86 -4.45
N TRP A 50 -8.74 -11.24 -4.98
CA TRP A 50 -7.47 -10.77 -4.45
C TRP A 50 -7.30 -9.27 -4.71
N ARG A 51 -6.70 -8.56 -3.77
CA ARG A 51 -6.48 -7.12 -3.90
C ARG A 51 -5.59 -6.78 -5.10
N THR A 52 -5.91 -5.70 -5.78
CA THR A 52 -5.16 -5.12 -6.91
C THR A 52 -4.49 -3.80 -6.54
N SER A 53 -4.74 -3.31 -5.33
CA SER A 53 -4.19 -2.08 -4.77
C SER A 53 -3.98 -2.25 -3.26
N ILE A 54 -3.07 -1.45 -2.71
CA ILE A 54 -2.79 -1.39 -1.28
C ILE A 54 -2.73 0.05 -0.80
N LEU A 55 -3.16 0.26 0.45
CA LEU A 55 -3.03 1.52 1.18
C LEU A 55 -1.72 1.51 1.98
N ILE A 56 -0.98 2.61 1.90
CA ILE A 56 0.21 2.87 2.71
C ILE A 56 -0.03 4.20 3.42
N GLU A 57 0.19 4.22 4.73
CA GLU A 57 0.02 5.41 5.55
C GLU A 57 1.27 5.67 6.37
N HIS A 58 1.70 6.93 6.35
CA HIS A 58 2.73 7.44 7.24
C HIS A 58 2.18 8.67 7.94
N HIS A 59 2.16 8.63 9.27
CA HIS A 59 1.68 9.74 10.08
C HIS A 59 2.86 10.54 10.60
N SER A 60 2.81 11.86 10.39
CA SER A 60 3.70 12.77 11.09
C SER A 60 3.38 12.74 12.58
N ASP A 61 4.45 12.69 13.39
CA ASP A 61 4.35 12.84 14.84
C ASP A 61 5.38 13.89 15.30
N PRO A 62 5.07 15.19 15.11
CA PRO A 62 6.01 16.25 15.43
C PRO A 62 6.42 16.26 16.90
N GLU A 63 5.54 15.81 17.79
CA GLU A 63 5.75 15.79 19.24
C GLU A 63 6.79 14.74 19.67
N SER A 64 6.78 13.53 19.09
CA SER A 64 7.77 12.51 19.45
C SER A 64 9.19 12.82 18.97
N TYR A 65 9.31 13.66 17.94
CA TYR A 65 10.60 14.04 17.35
C TYR A 65 11.09 15.45 17.73
N LEU A 66 10.29 16.23 18.45
CA LEU A 66 10.66 17.55 18.96
C LEU A 66 11.91 17.43 19.85
N GLY A 67 13.05 17.96 19.34
CA GLY A 67 14.36 17.91 20.01
C GLY A 67 15.27 16.73 19.62
N ARG A 68 14.81 15.80 18.77
CA ARG A 68 15.61 14.63 18.32
C ARG A 68 16.09 14.73 16.88
N SER A 69 15.44 15.52 16.02
CA SER A 69 15.86 15.72 14.64
C SER A 69 16.29 17.17 14.38
N PRO A 70 17.51 17.42 13.86
CA PRO A 70 17.91 18.74 13.39
C PRO A 70 17.16 19.16 12.10
N LEU A 71 16.47 18.22 11.44
CA LEU A 71 15.73 18.45 10.20
C LEU A 71 14.23 18.56 10.50
N ARG A 72 13.75 19.79 10.74
CA ARG A 72 12.31 20.06 10.96
C ARG A 72 11.42 19.52 9.84
N ARG A 73 11.91 19.50 8.60
CA ARG A 73 11.15 19.01 7.44
C ARG A 73 10.83 17.52 7.53
N ALA A 74 11.70 16.71 8.13
CA ALA A 74 11.46 15.27 8.34
C ALA A 74 10.37 14.97 9.38
N LEU A 75 9.90 16.00 10.10
CA LEU A 75 8.83 15.88 11.11
C LEU A 75 7.43 16.06 10.52
N PHE A 76 7.36 16.53 9.28
CA PHE A 76 6.13 16.90 8.56
C PHE A 76 6.18 16.25 7.17
N MET A 77 6.28 14.93 7.15
CA MET A 77 6.32 14.11 5.92
C MET A 77 5.20 13.06 5.93
N GLY A 78 4.09 13.35 6.62
CA GLY A 78 2.93 12.50 6.63
C GLY A 78 2.38 12.37 5.22
N TYR A 79 1.97 11.15 4.87
CA TYR A 79 1.39 10.87 3.57
C TYR A 79 0.43 9.69 3.64
N LYS A 80 -0.49 9.69 2.68
CA LYS A 80 -1.34 8.55 2.34
C LYS A 80 -1.01 8.18 0.90
N ALA A 81 -0.85 6.90 0.62
CA ALA A 81 -0.46 6.43 -0.69
C ALA A 81 -1.25 5.20 -1.11
N VAL A 82 -1.50 5.11 -2.41
CA VAL A 82 -2.01 3.90 -3.05
C VAL A 82 -0.92 3.32 -3.92
N ARG A 83 -0.72 2.00 -3.83
CA ARG A 83 0.16 1.26 -4.74
C ARG A 83 -0.64 0.15 -5.42
N THR A 84 -0.55 0.08 -6.74
CA THR A 84 -1.01 -1.05 -7.56
C THR A 84 0.19 -1.92 -7.95
N ASP A 85 0.01 -2.89 -8.85
CA ASP A 85 1.14 -3.64 -9.38
C ASP A 85 2.08 -2.76 -10.23
N SER A 86 1.54 -1.77 -10.95
CA SER A 86 2.28 -0.96 -11.93
C SER A 86 2.49 0.49 -11.53
N HIS A 87 1.78 1.03 -10.55
CA HIS A 87 1.88 2.45 -10.20
C HIS A 87 1.81 2.70 -8.70
N LYS A 88 2.36 3.82 -8.28
CA LYS A 88 2.23 4.31 -6.91
C LYS A 88 1.95 5.80 -6.91
N TYR A 89 0.88 6.19 -6.24
CA TYR A 89 0.54 7.58 -5.99
C TYR A 89 0.69 7.89 -4.50
N ILE A 90 1.35 8.99 -4.17
CA ILE A 90 1.60 9.48 -2.83
C ILE A 90 0.97 10.86 -2.70
N GLN A 91 0.05 11.00 -1.74
CA GLN A 91 -0.53 12.27 -1.34
C GLN A 91 0.08 12.70 0.00
N TYR A 92 0.84 13.79 0.00
CA TYR A 92 1.37 14.32 1.26
C TYR A 92 0.28 15.06 2.04
N THR A 93 0.23 14.86 3.35
CA THR A 93 -0.76 15.50 4.23
C THR A 93 -0.26 16.81 4.83
N ASP A 94 1.06 17.00 4.89
CA ASP A 94 1.68 18.17 5.52
C ASP A 94 2.44 19.07 4.53
N LEU A 95 2.59 18.64 3.27
CA LEU A 95 3.40 19.30 2.25
C LEU A 95 2.59 19.54 0.98
N ASP A 96 1.97 20.72 0.90
CA ASP A 96 1.18 21.12 -0.27
C ASP A 96 2.01 21.14 -1.56
N GLY A 97 1.45 20.53 -2.61
CA GLY A 97 2.06 20.51 -3.95
C GLY A 97 3.29 19.61 -4.08
N MET A 98 3.51 18.70 -3.12
CA MET A 98 4.63 17.74 -3.15
C MET A 98 4.17 16.32 -3.46
N ASP A 99 2.92 16.11 -3.88
CA ASP A 99 2.41 14.81 -4.29
C ASP A 99 3.32 14.14 -5.35
N GLU A 100 3.39 12.82 -5.32
CA GLU A 100 4.27 12.05 -6.19
C GLU A 100 3.48 10.94 -6.91
N LEU A 101 3.82 10.69 -8.17
CA LEU A 101 3.32 9.59 -8.97
C LEU A 101 4.50 8.87 -9.62
N TYR A 102 4.57 7.56 -9.47
CA TYR A 102 5.60 6.70 -10.06
C TYR A 102 4.97 5.59 -10.92
N ASP A 103 5.54 5.39 -12.11
CA ASP A 103 5.32 4.22 -12.96
C ASP A 103 6.35 3.15 -12.56
N LEU A 104 5.89 2.09 -11.91
CA LEU A 104 6.74 1.02 -11.38
C LEU A 104 7.18 0.02 -12.46
N ASP A 105 6.51 0.00 -13.62
CA ASP A 105 6.91 -0.84 -14.75
C ASP A 105 8.10 -0.20 -15.48
N ALA A 106 8.07 1.11 -15.69
CA ALA A 106 9.14 1.88 -16.32
C ALA A 106 10.26 2.27 -15.35
N ASP A 107 9.92 2.57 -14.09
CA ASP A 107 10.80 3.05 -13.04
C ASP A 107 10.62 2.26 -11.73
N PRO A 108 11.12 1.01 -11.68
CA PRO A 108 10.98 0.13 -10.51
C PRO A 108 11.73 0.63 -9.26
N TYR A 109 12.53 1.70 -9.39
CA TYR A 109 13.30 2.30 -8.31
C TYR A 109 12.74 3.64 -7.82
N GLU A 110 11.62 4.09 -8.38
CA GLU A 110 10.90 5.30 -7.93
C GLU A 110 11.81 6.54 -7.93
N MET A 111 12.56 6.71 -9.02
CA MET A 111 13.53 7.78 -9.22
C MET A 111 12.96 9.00 -9.94
N GLU A 112 11.91 8.83 -10.75
CA GLU A 112 11.29 9.88 -11.55
C GLU A 112 9.82 10.08 -11.17
N ASN A 113 9.51 11.23 -10.57
CA ASN A 113 8.13 11.63 -10.30
C ASN A 113 7.48 12.14 -11.61
N VAL A 114 6.48 11.42 -12.10
CA VAL A 114 5.78 11.68 -13.36
C VAL A 114 4.45 12.43 -13.20
N ILE A 115 4.15 12.95 -12.00
CA ILE A 115 2.84 13.54 -11.68
C ILE A 115 2.42 14.72 -12.58
N ASP A 116 3.39 15.51 -13.06
CA ASP A 116 3.15 16.68 -13.91
C ASP A 116 3.09 16.35 -15.41
N GLN A 117 3.26 15.09 -15.79
CA GLN A 117 3.19 14.67 -17.19
C GLN A 117 1.73 14.62 -17.65
N ALA A 118 1.44 15.29 -18.77
CA ALA A 118 0.06 15.52 -19.22
C ALA A 118 -0.71 14.24 -19.59
N ASP A 119 0.01 13.19 -19.99
CA ASP A 119 -0.53 11.86 -20.29
C ASP A 119 -0.89 11.05 -19.05
N GLN A 120 -0.39 11.44 -17.87
CA GLN A 120 -0.69 10.80 -16.59
C GLN A 120 -1.95 11.35 -15.91
N ALA A 121 -2.54 12.44 -16.42
CA ALA A 121 -3.64 13.14 -15.74
C ALA A 121 -4.87 12.26 -15.47
N ALA A 122 -5.26 11.40 -16.42
CA ALA A 122 -6.40 10.50 -16.22
C ALA A 122 -6.11 9.43 -15.17
N LEU A 123 -4.91 8.83 -15.22
CA LEU A 123 -4.46 7.83 -14.25
C LEU A 123 -4.35 8.41 -12.84
N LEU A 124 -3.86 9.65 -12.71
CA LEU A 124 -3.77 10.33 -11.44
C LEU A 124 -5.15 10.47 -10.78
N GLU A 125 -6.18 10.83 -11.54
CA GLU A 125 -7.55 10.91 -11.01
C GLU A 125 -8.11 9.54 -10.61
N GLU A 126 -7.80 8.48 -11.36
CA GLU A 126 -8.16 7.11 -10.99
C GLU A 126 -7.51 6.69 -9.67
N LEU A 127 -6.21 6.97 -9.50
CA LEU A 127 -5.48 6.64 -8.27
C LEU A 127 -5.93 7.51 -7.08
N ARG A 128 -6.29 8.78 -7.29
CA ARG A 128 -6.91 9.63 -6.26
C ARG A 128 -8.25 9.04 -5.79
N ALA A 129 -9.10 8.60 -6.71
CA ALA A 129 -10.36 7.97 -6.39
C ALA A 129 -10.17 6.63 -5.65
N GLU A 130 -9.19 5.83 -6.08
CA GLU A 130 -8.86 4.56 -5.44
C GLU A 130 -8.30 4.77 -4.02
N LEU A 131 -7.44 5.77 -3.82
CA LEU A 131 -6.95 6.15 -2.50
C LEU A 131 -8.12 6.54 -1.59
N ALA A 132 -9.05 7.36 -2.06
CA ALA A 132 -10.24 7.75 -1.30
C ALA A 132 -11.11 6.54 -0.93
N ARG A 133 -11.30 5.59 -1.86
CA ARG A 133 -12.04 4.34 -1.61
C ARG A 133 -11.35 3.50 -0.52
N LEU A 134 -10.03 3.36 -0.58
CA LEU A 134 -9.24 2.61 0.40
C LEU A 134 -9.33 3.24 1.79
N LEU A 135 -9.19 4.57 1.89
CA LEU A 135 -9.33 5.30 3.16
C LEU A 135 -10.70 5.09 3.79
N ALA A 136 -11.78 5.21 3.01
CA ALA A 136 -13.15 5.01 3.49
C ALA A 136 -13.43 3.57 3.96
N ALA A 137 -12.64 2.58 3.52
CA ALA A 137 -12.76 1.20 3.98
C ALA A 137 -11.98 0.93 5.29
N THR A 138 -11.24 1.92 5.79
CA THR A 138 -10.45 1.84 7.03
C THR A 138 -10.98 2.68 8.19
N GLU A 139 -11.98 3.53 7.94
CA GLU A 139 -12.72 4.31 8.94
C GLU A 139 -13.91 3.54 9.51
#